data_AF-A0A953Y8R8-F1
#
_entry.id   AF-A0A953Y8R8-F1
#
_cell.length_a   1.000
_cell.length_b   1.000
_cell.length_c   1.000
_cell.angle_alpha   90.00
_cell.angle_beta   90.00
_cell.angle_gamma   90.00
#
_symmetry.space_group_name_H-M   'P 1'
#
loop_
_entity.id
_entity.type
_entity.pdbx_description
1 polymer ?
#
loop_
_entity_poly.entity_id
_entity_poly.type
_entity_poly.pdbx_seq_one_letter_code
_entity_poly.pdbx_strand_id
1 'polypeptide(L)'
;MSKDPEKAKRAAAHPARPGAECQAPAGSWTPVVNHGRCEAKRDCVEVCPYDVFEVRRIEPEDYAALGLLAKLKVRVHGMKSAYTPRADLCQACGLCVVACPERAISLEPPAS
;
A
#
# COMPACT_ATOMS: atom_id res chain seq x y z
N MET A 1 6.73 -14.23 -4.06
CA MET A 1 7.95 -13.55 -4.56
C MET A 1 7.53 -12.18 -5.07
N SER A 2 8.29 -11.11 -4.80
CA SER A 2 7.99 -9.77 -5.32
C SER A 2 8.06 -9.74 -6.85
N LYS A 3 7.25 -8.90 -7.49
CA LYS A 3 7.21 -8.73 -8.95
C LYS A 3 8.39 -7.92 -9.47
N ASP A 4 8.92 -7.01 -8.65
CA ASP A 4 10.19 -6.33 -8.86
C ASP A 4 11.15 -6.63 -7.70
N PRO A 5 12.03 -7.64 -7.84
CA PRO A 5 12.97 -8.03 -6.80
C PRO A 5 14.00 -6.95 -6.47
N GLU A 6 14.45 -6.16 -7.44
CA GLU A 6 15.46 -5.11 -7.21
C GLU A 6 14.87 -3.95 -6.43
N LYS A 7 13.64 -3.55 -6.75
CA LYS A 7 12.90 -2.55 -5.98
C LYS A 7 12.58 -3.05 -4.58
N ALA A 8 12.19 -4.32 -4.43
CA ALA A 8 11.98 -4.93 -3.13
C ALA A 8 13.27 -4.94 -2.28
N LYS A 9 14.43 -5.25 -2.86
CA LYS A 9 15.73 -5.16 -2.18
C LYS A 9 16.05 -3.74 -1.71
N ARG A 10 15.82 -2.72 -2.56
CA ARG A 10 16.02 -1.31 -2.18
C ARG A 10 15.10 -0.90 -1.03
N ALA A 11 13.83 -1.29 -1.09
CA ALA A 11 12.87 -1.07 -0.01
C ALA A 11 13.28 -1.81 1.28
N ALA A 12 13.83 -3.03 1.16
CA ALA A 12 14.30 -3.82 2.29
C ALA A 12 15.47 -3.14 3.02
N ALA A 13 16.34 -2.45 2.30
CA ALA A 13 17.49 -1.72 2.83
C ALA A 13 17.14 -0.29 3.34
N HIS A 14 15.89 0.15 3.22
CA HIS A 14 15.52 1.51 3.62
C HIS A 14 15.56 1.68 5.14
N PRO A 15 16.28 2.67 5.69
CA PRO A 15 16.53 2.78 7.14
C PRO A 15 15.26 3.03 7.97
N ALA A 16 14.24 3.63 7.36
CA ALA A 16 12.94 3.86 8.00
C ALA A 16 11.89 2.78 7.68
N ARG A 17 12.31 1.58 7.26
CA ARG A 17 11.39 0.46 6.98
C ARG A 17 10.68 0.02 8.28
N PRO A 18 9.34 0.13 8.36
CA PRO A 18 8.60 -0.29 9.55
C PRO A 18 8.25 -1.79 9.49
N GLY A 19 7.54 -2.28 10.50
CA GLY A 19 7.01 -3.64 10.54
C GLY A 19 8.01 -4.65 11.10
N ALA A 20 7.77 -5.92 10.79
CA ALA A 20 8.50 -7.07 11.33
C ALA A 20 9.28 -7.84 10.25
N GLU A 21 9.69 -7.15 9.19
CA GLU A 21 10.57 -7.73 8.16
C GLU A 21 10.09 -9.06 7.54
N CYS A 22 8.78 -9.20 7.32
CA CYS A 22 8.13 -10.43 6.83
C CYS A 22 8.04 -11.58 7.85
N GLN A 23 8.28 -11.33 9.14
CA GLN A 23 8.32 -12.36 10.18
C GLN A 23 7.04 -12.40 11.02
N ALA A 24 6.12 -11.46 10.83
CA ALA A 24 4.85 -11.49 11.54
C ALA A 24 3.94 -12.61 11.01
N PRO A 25 3.12 -13.25 11.87
CA PRO A 25 2.07 -14.14 11.41
C PRO A 25 1.18 -13.46 10.36
N ALA A 26 0.76 -14.21 9.35
CA ALA A 26 -0.12 -13.68 8.30
C ALA A 26 -1.42 -13.11 8.92
N GLY A 27 -1.79 -11.89 8.51
CA GLY A 27 -3.02 -11.22 8.96
C GLY A 27 -2.91 -10.56 10.34
N SER A 28 -1.77 -10.68 11.02
CA SER A 28 -1.53 -9.99 12.30
C SER A 28 -1.27 -8.49 12.16
N TRP A 29 -1.27 -7.96 10.93
CA TRP A 29 -1.15 -6.54 10.60
C TRP A 29 -1.92 -6.26 9.31
N THR A 30 -2.55 -5.09 9.24
CA THR A 30 -3.25 -4.63 8.04
C THR A 30 -2.52 -3.43 7.42
N PRO A 31 -2.14 -3.49 6.13
CA PRO A 31 -1.74 -2.30 5.42
C PRO A 31 -2.95 -1.42 5.12
N VAL A 32 -2.89 -0.16 5.52
CA VAL A 32 -3.95 0.83 5.29
C VAL A 32 -3.49 1.84 4.25
N VAL A 33 -4.35 2.11 3.27
CA VAL A 33 -4.06 3.04 2.16
C VAL A 33 -4.83 4.33 2.37
N ASN A 34 -4.11 5.46 2.40
CA ASN A 34 -4.71 6.78 2.32
C ASN A 34 -5.06 7.11 0.86
N HIS A 35 -6.33 6.94 0.50
CA HIS A 35 -6.83 7.19 -0.87
C HIS A 35 -6.67 8.65 -1.32
N GLY A 36 -6.60 9.62 -0.40
CA GLY A 36 -6.36 11.03 -0.73
C GLY A 36 -4.90 11.35 -1.08
N ARG A 37 -3.97 10.43 -0.77
CA ARG A 37 -2.54 10.54 -1.12
C ARG A 37 -2.13 9.59 -2.24
N CYS A 38 -2.81 8.46 -2.40
CA CYS A 38 -2.45 7.45 -3.38
C CYS A 38 -2.54 7.98 -4.83
N GLU A 39 -1.44 7.90 -5.58
CA GLU A 39 -1.36 8.28 -6.99
C GLU A 39 -1.33 7.06 -7.95
N ALA A 40 -1.72 5.88 -7.46
CA ALA A 40 -1.84 4.66 -8.28
C ALA A 40 -0.57 4.23 -9.03
N LYS A 41 0.62 4.59 -8.54
CA LYS A 41 1.93 4.27 -9.18
C LYS A 41 2.34 2.80 -9.13
N ARG A 42 1.64 1.98 -8.35
CA ARG A 42 1.77 0.51 -8.26
C ARG A 42 3.04 -0.01 -7.57
N ASP A 43 3.90 0.83 -6.99
CA ASP A 43 5.10 0.38 -6.26
C ASP A 43 4.77 -0.67 -5.17
N CYS A 44 3.64 -0.51 -4.48
CA CYS A 44 3.17 -1.49 -3.48
C CYS A 44 2.87 -2.87 -4.07
N VAL A 45 2.34 -2.94 -5.30
CA VAL A 45 2.07 -4.20 -6.03
C VAL A 45 3.38 -4.83 -6.47
N GLU A 46 4.37 -4.03 -6.83
CA GLU A 46 5.67 -4.49 -7.32
C GLU A 46 6.53 -5.10 -6.20
N VAL A 47 6.55 -4.44 -5.03
CA VAL A 47 7.43 -4.86 -3.93
C VAL A 47 6.81 -5.90 -3.00
N CYS A 48 5.48 -6.01 -2.93
CA CYS A 48 4.83 -6.93 -1.99
C CYS A 48 5.08 -8.40 -2.39
N PRO A 49 5.75 -9.21 -1.55
CA PRO A 49 6.05 -10.60 -1.91
C PRO A 49 4.87 -11.56 -1.69
N TYR A 50 3.84 -11.10 -0.97
CA TYR A 50 2.61 -11.82 -0.62
C TYR A 50 1.39 -11.30 -1.37
N ASP A 51 1.63 -10.37 -2.30
CA ASP A 51 0.66 -10.07 -3.35
C ASP A 51 -0.64 -9.44 -2.76
N VAL A 52 -0.50 -8.79 -1.59
CA VAL A 52 -1.57 -8.17 -0.78
C VAL A 52 -2.32 -7.06 -1.53
N PHE A 53 -1.64 -6.35 -2.42
CA PHE A 53 -2.13 -5.13 -3.03
C PHE A 53 -2.71 -5.33 -4.44
N GLU A 54 -3.73 -4.56 -4.74
CA GLU A 54 -4.25 -4.35 -6.09
C GLU A 54 -4.42 -2.85 -6.34
N VAL A 55 -4.02 -2.37 -7.53
CA VAL A 55 -4.36 -1.01 -7.98
C VAL A 55 -5.48 -1.11 -9.01
N ARG A 56 -6.65 -0.62 -8.61
CA ARG A 56 -7.91 -0.68 -9.36
C ARG A 56 -8.61 0.68 -9.33
N ARG A 57 -9.79 0.80 -9.96
CA ARG A 57 -10.60 2.04 -9.89
C ARG A 57 -10.92 2.34 -8.43
N ILE A 58 -10.86 3.60 -8.04
CA ILE A 58 -11.30 4.02 -6.70
C ILE A 58 -12.80 3.73 -6.54
N GLU A 59 -13.18 3.18 -5.40
CA GLU A 59 -14.59 2.93 -5.10
C GLU A 59 -15.35 4.26 -4.93
N PRO A 60 -16.64 4.31 -5.31
CA PRO A 60 -17.43 5.53 -5.20
C PRO A 60 -17.48 6.10 -3.78
N GLU A 61 -17.54 5.24 -2.76
CA GLU A 61 -17.64 5.62 -1.35
C GLU A 61 -16.33 6.26 -0.86
N ASP A 62 -15.20 5.62 -1.16
CA ASP A 62 -13.88 6.16 -0.84
C ASP A 62 -13.63 7.49 -1.55
N TYR A 63 -14.02 7.57 -2.83
CA TYR A 63 -13.93 8.80 -3.60
C TYR A 63 -14.82 9.89 -3.01
N ALA A 64 -16.06 9.56 -2.61
CA ALA A 64 -17.00 10.51 -2.02
C ALA A 64 -16.46 11.10 -0.71
N ALA A 65 -15.78 10.29 0.11
CA ALA A 65 -15.16 10.69 1.37
C ALA A 65 -13.96 11.65 1.19
N LEU A 66 -13.41 11.80 -0.02
CA LEU A 66 -12.29 12.70 -0.27
C LEU A 66 -12.70 14.19 -0.27
N GLY A 67 -11.81 15.03 0.26
CA GLY A 67 -11.85 16.48 0.07
C GLY A 67 -11.57 16.90 -1.39
N LEU A 68 -11.91 18.14 -1.73
CA LEU A 68 -11.86 18.64 -3.12
C LEU A 68 -10.49 18.50 -3.79
N LEU A 69 -9.40 18.82 -3.07
CA LEU A 69 -8.04 18.70 -3.60
C LEU A 69 -7.64 17.25 -3.87
N ALA A 70 -8.01 16.34 -2.96
CA ALA A 70 -7.76 14.91 -3.13
C ALA A 70 -8.58 14.33 -4.31
N LYS A 71 -9.84 14.75 -4.46
CA LYS A 71 -10.68 14.39 -5.62
C LYS A 71 -10.05 14.82 -6.95
N LEU A 72 -9.51 16.04 -7.01
CA LEU A 72 -8.80 16.53 -8.20
C LEU A 72 -7.55 15.69 -8.48
N LYS A 73 -6.73 15.43 -7.45
CA LYS A 73 -5.54 14.58 -7.57
C LYS A 73 -5.88 13.20 -8.13
N VAL A 74 -6.84 12.49 -7.53
CA VAL A 74 -7.25 11.16 -7.98
C VAL A 74 -7.73 11.18 -9.44
N ARG A 75 -8.43 12.23 -9.88
CA ARG A 75 -8.82 12.39 -11.29
C ARG A 75 -7.61 12.51 -12.22
N VAL A 76 -6.63 13.33 -11.86
CA VAL A 76 -5.38 13.51 -12.64
C VAL A 76 -4.58 12.21 -12.71
N HIS A 77 -4.62 11.39 -11.66
CA HIS A 77 -3.94 10.08 -11.60
C HIS A 77 -4.83 8.90 -12.02
N GLY A 78 -5.83 9.15 -12.88
CA GLY A 78 -6.53 8.09 -13.61
C GLY A 78 -7.67 7.40 -12.85
N MET A 79 -8.21 8.04 -11.81
CA MET A 79 -9.32 7.52 -10.99
C MET A 79 -9.05 6.13 -10.40
N LYS A 80 -7.79 5.88 -10.03
CA LYS A 80 -7.35 4.61 -9.45
C LYS A 80 -6.78 4.81 -8.05
N SER A 81 -6.84 3.75 -7.26
CA SER A 81 -6.21 3.69 -5.94
C SER A 81 -5.70 2.29 -5.65
N ALA A 82 -4.76 2.20 -4.70
CA ALA A 82 -4.33 0.92 -4.16
C ALA A 82 -5.33 0.45 -3.09
N TYR A 83 -5.63 -0.84 -3.11
CA TYR A 83 -6.45 -1.56 -2.14
C TYR A 83 -5.71 -2.80 -1.67
N THR A 84 -6.16 -3.37 -0.56
CA THR A 84 -5.53 -4.51 0.11
C THR A 84 -6.48 -5.71 0.21
N PRO A 85 -7.00 -6.23 -0.93
CA PRO A 85 -8.00 -7.32 -0.92
C PRO A 85 -7.50 -8.62 -0.28
N ARG A 86 -6.18 -8.78 -0.11
CA ARG A 86 -5.54 -9.92 0.56
C ARG A 86 -4.76 -9.49 1.81
N ALA A 87 -5.33 -8.58 2.59
CA ALA A 87 -4.70 -8.07 3.82
C ALA A 87 -4.38 -9.19 4.84
N ASP A 88 -5.15 -10.28 4.81
CA ASP A 88 -4.95 -11.51 5.59
C ASP A 88 -3.62 -12.22 5.28
N LEU A 89 -3.01 -11.97 4.11
CA LEU A 89 -1.70 -12.50 3.75
C LEU A 89 -0.54 -11.60 4.18
N CYS A 90 -0.82 -10.43 4.75
CA CYS A 90 0.21 -9.50 5.18
C CYS A 90 1.03 -10.07 6.34
N GLN A 91 2.35 -10.13 6.17
CA GLN A 91 3.31 -10.53 7.21
C GLN A 91 4.13 -9.32 7.72
N ALA A 92 3.51 -8.14 7.70
CA ALA A 92 4.08 -6.88 8.20
C ALA A 92 5.48 -6.54 7.65
N CYS A 93 5.72 -6.73 6.35
CA CYS A 93 7.05 -6.57 5.79
C CYS A 93 7.57 -5.13 5.73
N GLY A 94 6.69 -4.13 5.73
CA GLY A 94 7.05 -2.71 5.62
C GLY A 94 7.55 -2.25 4.25
N LEU A 95 7.77 -3.15 3.28
CA LEU A 95 8.31 -2.80 1.97
C LEU A 95 7.40 -1.82 1.23
N CYS A 96 6.10 -2.05 1.24
CA CYS A 96 5.11 -1.19 0.60
C CYS A 96 5.09 0.24 1.18
N VAL A 97 5.38 0.39 2.49
CA VAL A 97 5.37 1.69 3.17
C VAL A 97 6.51 2.57 2.66
N VAL A 98 7.73 2.04 2.61
CA VAL A 98 8.92 2.79 2.15
C VAL A 98 9.05 2.86 0.63
N ALA A 99 8.46 1.91 -0.10
CA ALA A 99 8.44 1.96 -1.56
C ALA A 99 7.40 2.95 -2.10
N CYS A 100 6.38 3.32 -1.33
CA CYS A 100 5.35 4.25 -1.78
C CYS A 100 5.91 5.68 -1.84
N PRO A 101 6.06 6.29 -3.04
CA PRO A 101 6.62 7.63 -3.16
C PRO A 101 5.75 8.70 -2.49
N GLU A 102 4.43 8.46 -2.44
CA GLU A 102 3.46 9.39 -1.85
C GLU A 102 3.28 9.24 -0.33
N ARG A 103 3.98 8.25 0.27
CA ARG A 103 3.81 7.87 1.69
C ARG A 103 2.32 7.67 2.05
N ALA A 104 1.60 6.98 1.16
CA ALA A 104 0.17 6.78 1.26
C ALA A 104 -0.20 5.48 2.02
N ILE A 105 0.77 4.75 2.55
CA ILE A 105 0.55 3.42 3.15
C ILE A 105 1.10 3.40 4.57
N SER A 106 0.30 2.95 5.52
CA SER A 106 0.69 2.62 6.90
C SER A 106 0.52 1.11 7.15
N LEU A 107 1.19 0.60 8.19
CA LEU A 107 0.88 -0.71 8.76
C LEU A 107 0.21 -0.48 10.12
N GLU A 108 -0.96 -1.06 10.30
CA GLU A 108 -1.74 -0.96 11.52
C GLU A 108 -1.95 -2.36 12.11
N PRO A 109 -1.96 -2.51 13.44
CA PRO A 109 -2.40 -3.77 14.06
C PRO A 109 -3.86 -4.05 13.65
N PRO A 110 -4.31 -5.33 13.64
CA PRO A 110 -5.67 -5.68 13.27
C PRO A 110 -6.65 -4.91 14.15
N ALA A 111 -7.70 -4.38 13.52
CA ALA A 111 -8.81 -3.80 14.26
C ALA A 111 -9.36 -4.85 15.24
N SER A 112 -9.44 -4.48 16.51
CA SER A 112 -10.04 -5.33 17.56
C SER A 112 -11.54 -5.49 17.35
#